data_AF-A0A3D4ZQS1-F1
#
_entry.id   AF-A0A3D4ZQS1-F1
#
_cell.length_a   1.000
_cell.length_b   1.000
_cell.length_c   1.000
_cell.angle_alpha   90.00
_cell.angle_beta   90.00
_cell.angle_gamma   90.00
#
_symmetry.space_group_name_H-M   'P 1'
#
loop_
_entity.id
_entity.type
_entity.pdbx_description
1 polymer ?
#
loop_
_entity_poly.entity_id
_entity_poly.type
_entity_poly.pdbx_seq_one_letter_code
_entity_poly.pdbx_strand_id
1 'polypeptide(L)'
;SGGKVYGIPYVVEGYGIIYNNAILQKYFETEGAKAASAEQINSFSKLQEVVEDMTAKKEQLGIDGVFACTSLKPGEDWRWQTHLANIPISYEWMQGGVNLTGEETREIAFSYNENFKNIFDLYLKNSTVDPKLLGSKQVMDSMAEFALGKCAMVQNGNWAWNDIKGIEGNTVKEEDIHFLPIYTGMEAEETQGLCIGTENFFCINAKASEDDQKRAADFIYWLFSSETGKKLVTEELGFIAPFDTFSADEHPNDPLAGEVAAWMDKEGMRNIGWNFTLFPGQTFKDHFGSALLQYAQGNMSWDEVVARTVDDWKVQSASR
;
A
#
# COMPACT_ATOMS: atom_id res chain seq x y z
N SER A 1 19.09 -18.19 10.22
CA SER A 1 18.13 -19.16 10.80
C SER A 1 18.56 -20.57 10.42
N GLY A 2 18.66 -21.50 11.38
CA GLY A 2 19.13 -22.88 11.14
C GLY A 2 18.12 -23.79 10.43
N GLY A 3 17.56 -23.34 9.29
CA GLY A 3 16.64 -24.13 8.46
C GLY A 3 15.24 -24.40 9.05
N LYS A 4 14.86 -23.72 10.14
CA LYS A 4 13.55 -23.88 10.79
C LYS A 4 12.52 -22.90 10.23
N VAL A 5 11.33 -23.40 9.93
CA VAL A 5 10.13 -22.62 9.57
C VAL A 5 9.39 -22.25 10.85
N TYR A 6 9.21 -20.94 11.10
CA TYR A 6 8.58 -20.43 12.33
C TYR A 6 7.12 -20.01 12.17
N GLY A 7 6.65 -19.91 10.93
CA GLY A 7 5.27 -19.61 10.60
C GLY A 7 5.03 -19.83 9.11
N ILE A 8 3.75 -19.88 8.73
CA ILE A 8 3.32 -19.94 7.33
C ILE A 8 2.59 -18.64 6.97
N PRO A 9 2.89 -18.01 5.82
CA PRO A 9 2.15 -16.84 5.38
C PRO A 9 0.73 -17.26 5.03
N TYR A 10 -0.28 -16.59 5.57
CA TYR A 10 -1.67 -17.01 5.34
C TYR A 10 -2.36 -16.26 4.19
N VAL A 11 -1.76 -15.15 3.75
CA VAL A 11 -2.30 -14.29 2.70
C VAL A 11 -1.15 -13.61 1.96
N VAL A 12 -1.32 -13.44 0.65
CA VAL A 12 -0.58 -12.49 -0.17
C VAL A 12 -1.47 -11.28 -0.39
N GLU A 13 -0.90 -10.11 -0.20
CA GLU A 13 -1.61 -8.86 -0.34
C GLU A 13 -0.78 -7.90 -1.18
N GLY A 14 -1.47 -6.92 -1.77
CA GLY A 14 -0.85 -5.92 -2.61
C GLY A 14 -1.44 -4.55 -2.37
N TYR A 15 -0.60 -3.52 -2.50
CA TYR A 15 -1.05 -2.13 -2.47
C TYR A 15 -0.42 -1.29 -3.58
N GLY A 16 -1.14 -0.24 -3.90
CA GLY A 16 -0.80 0.74 -4.91
C GLY A 16 -1.66 1.99 -4.76
N ILE A 17 -1.83 2.70 -5.87
CA ILE A 17 -2.85 3.75 -6.03
C ILE A 17 -4.09 3.09 -6.64
N ILE A 18 -5.14 2.95 -5.86
CA ILE A 18 -6.46 2.55 -6.35
C ILE A 18 -7.04 3.74 -7.12
N TYR A 19 -7.60 3.52 -8.31
CA TYR A 19 -8.26 4.55 -9.10
C TYR A 19 -9.67 4.14 -9.52
N ASN A 20 -10.54 5.14 -9.69
CA ASN A 20 -11.88 5.01 -10.23
C ASN A 20 -11.82 5.24 -11.75
N ASN A 21 -11.93 4.17 -12.51
CA ASN A 21 -11.82 4.17 -13.97
C ASN A 21 -12.86 5.07 -14.62
N ALA A 22 -14.10 5.08 -14.14
CA ALA A 22 -15.14 5.93 -14.70
C ALA A 22 -14.76 7.42 -14.65
N ILE A 23 -14.10 7.87 -13.57
CA ILE A 23 -13.58 9.23 -13.45
C ILE A 23 -12.38 9.46 -14.39
N LEU A 24 -11.48 8.49 -14.50
CA LEU A 24 -10.33 8.57 -15.42
C LEU A 24 -10.76 8.60 -16.89
N GLN A 25 -11.74 7.79 -17.30
CA GLN A 25 -12.30 7.82 -18.65
C GLN A 25 -12.91 9.18 -18.97
N LYS A 26 -13.70 9.74 -18.04
CA LYS A 26 -14.22 11.11 -18.17
C LYS A 26 -13.10 12.14 -18.31
N TYR A 27 -11.98 11.96 -17.60
CA TYR A 27 -10.81 12.81 -17.74
C TYR A 27 -10.14 12.70 -19.10
N PHE A 28 -9.95 11.48 -19.62
CA PHE A 28 -9.33 11.24 -20.92
C PHE A 28 -10.13 11.84 -22.09
N GLU A 29 -11.45 12.00 -21.92
CA GLU A 29 -12.32 12.69 -22.87
C GLU A 29 -12.25 14.22 -22.80
N THR A 30 -11.59 14.80 -21.79
CA THR A 30 -11.46 16.26 -21.68
C THR A 30 -10.49 16.83 -22.71
N GLU A 31 -10.78 18.03 -23.19
CA GLU A 31 -9.87 18.72 -24.11
C GLU A 31 -8.50 18.94 -23.46
N GLY A 32 -7.45 18.53 -24.17
CA GLY A 32 -6.06 18.67 -23.70
C GLY A 32 -5.66 17.76 -22.54
N ALA A 33 -6.38 16.65 -22.28
CA ALA A 33 -5.97 15.63 -21.32
C ALA A 33 -4.52 15.17 -21.55
N LYS A 34 -3.80 14.87 -20.47
CA LYS A 34 -2.36 14.56 -20.45
C LYS A 34 -2.02 13.08 -20.59
N ALA A 35 -3.07 12.26 -20.58
CA ALA A 35 -3.06 10.85 -20.92
C ALA A 35 -4.36 10.50 -21.64
N ALA A 36 -4.34 9.43 -22.43
CA ALA A 36 -5.52 8.87 -23.09
C ALA A 36 -5.98 7.54 -22.48
N SER A 37 -5.18 6.97 -21.57
CA SER A 37 -5.49 5.73 -20.86
C SER A 37 -4.66 5.61 -19.58
N ALA A 38 -5.06 4.72 -18.67
CA ALA A 38 -4.35 4.50 -17.41
C ALA A 38 -2.95 3.88 -17.63
N GLU A 39 -2.76 3.08 -18.67
CA GLU A 39 -1.48 2.43 -19.01
C GLU A 39 -0.39 3.42 -19.38
N GLN A 40 -0.75 4.62 -19.85
CA GLN A 40 0.22 5.68 -20.10
C GLN A 40 0.81 6.22 -18.79
N ILE A 41 0.13 6.06 -17.65
CA ILE A 41 0.57 6.49 -16.33
C ILE A 41 1.54 5.45 -15.76
N ASN A 42 2.77 5.46 -16.28
CA ASN A 42 3.81 4.48 -15.98
C ASN A 42 5.07 5.07 -15.34
N SER A 43 5.00 6.30 -14.84
CA SER A 43 6.09 6.99 -14.16
C SER A 43 5.54 8.10 -13.28
N PHE A 44 6.34 8.57 -12.32
CA PHE A 44 5.97 9.67 -11.44
C PHE A 44 5.78 10.95 -12.24
N SER A 45 6.65 11.21 -13.23
CA SER A 45 6.51 12.40 -14.07
C SER A 45 5.17 12.41 -14.82
N LYS A 46 4.74 11.27 -15.36
CA LYS A 46 3.45 11.18 -16.05
C LYS A 46 2.27 11.20 -15.08
N LEU A 47 2.39 10.52 -13.93
CA LEU A 47 1.39 10.57 -12.86
C LEU A 47 1.18 12.02 -12.38
N GLN A 48 2.27 12.76 -12.12
CA GLN A 48 2.22 14.16 -11.74
C GLN A 48 1.52 15.01 -12.81
N GLU A 49 1.90 14.86 -14.08
CA GLU A 49 1.30 15.62 -15.19
C GLU A 49 -0.22 15.39 -15.28
N VAL A 50 -0.66 14.13 -15.14
CA VAL A 50 -2.08 13.77 -15.16
C VAL A 50 -2.80 14.30 -13.93
N VAL A 51 -2.24 14.10 -12.73
CA VAL A 51 -2.86 14.53 -11.47
C VAL A 51 -3.02 16.05 -11.44
N GLU A 52 -1.98 16.82 -11.79
CA GLU A 52 -2.04 18.28 -11.75
C GLU A 52 -3.05 18.83 -12.77
N ASP A 53 -3.15 18.23 -13.95
CA ASP A 53 -4.15 18.60 -14.96
C ASP A 53 -5.58 18.19 -14.55
N MET A 54 -5.77 17.02 -13.93
CA MET A 54 -7.04 16.61 -13.32
C MET A 54 -7.47 17.58 -12.21
N THR A 55 -6.53 18.02 -11.36
CA THR A 55 -6.80 19.01 -10.31
C THR A 55 -7.27 20.34 -10.90
N ALA A 56 -6.63 20.80 -11.98
CA ALA A 56 -7.06 22.01 -12.69
C ALA A 56 -8.46 21.86 -13.31
N LYS A 57 -8.89 20.64 -13.62
CA LYS A 57 -10.19 20.30 -14.22
C LYS A 57 -11.21 19.72 -13.23
N LYS A 58 -10.94 19.76 -11.91
CA LYS A 58 -11.74 19.03 -10.92
C LYS A 58 -13.23 19.37 -10.93
N GLU A 59 -13.60 20.62 -11.20
CA GLU A 59 -15.00 21.04 -11.34
C GLU A 59 -15.69 20.38 -12.54
N GLN A 60 -15.00 20.27 -13.67
CA GLN A 60 -15.49 19.55 -14.86
C GLN A 60 -15.63 18.04 -14.59
N LEU A 61 -14.67 17.48 -13.83
CA LEU A 61 -14.68 16.08 -13.44
C LEU A 61 -15.74 15.78 -12.37
N GLY A 62 -16.15 16.77 -11.58
CA GLY A 62 -17.11 16.63 -10.49
C GLY A 62 -16.49 15.98 -9.25
N ILE A 63 -15.20 16.24 -9.00
CA ILE A 63 -14.44 15.71 -7.87
C ILE A 63 -13.97 16.85 -6.95
N ASP A 64 -13.79 16.56 -5.66
CA ASP A 64 -13.29 17.50 -4.66
C ASP A 64 -11.75 17.61 -4.68
N GLY A 65 -11.10 16.48 -4.99
CA GLY A 65 -9.66 16.34 -5.19
C GLY A 65 -9.34 15.15 -6.08
N VAL A 66 -8.11 15.05 -6.58
CA VAL A 66 -7.69 13.86 -7.36
C VAL A 66 -7.45 12.69 -6.42
N PHE A 67 -6.81 12.95 -5.29
CA PHE A 67 -6.61 11.97 -4.23
C PHE A 67 -7.61 12.15 -3.09
N ALA A 68 -8.07 11.06 -2.50
CA ALA A 68 -8.70 11.08 -1.17
C ALA A 68 -7.74 11.66 -0.11
N CYS A 69 -8.28 11.97 1.06
CA CYS A 69 -7.51 12.56 2.15
C CYS A 69 -6.34 11.66 2.58
N THR A 70 -5.15 12.25 2.75
CA THR A 70 -3.98 11.57 3.31
C THR A 70 -4.17 11.43 4.81
N SER A 71 -4.74 10.32 5.29
CA SER A 71 -5.05 10.12 6.72
C SER A 71 -3.79 10.16 7.59
N LEU A 72 -3.64 11.20 8.41
CA LEU A 72 -2.47 11.40 9.28
C LEU A 72 -2.85 11.51 10.76
N LYS A 73 -4.06 11.07 11.14
CA LYS A 73 -4.39 10.88 12.55
C LYS A 73 -3.44 9.81 13.13
N PRO A 74 -2.87 10.02 14.33
CA PRO A 74 -2.02 9.01 14.97
C PRO A 74 -2.72 7.64 15.04
N GLY A 75 -2.05 6.60 14.52
CA GLY A 75 -2.59 5.25 14.39
C GLY A 75 -3.32 4.96 13.06
N GLU A 76 -3.57 5.97 12.23
CA GLU A 76 -4.23 5.88 10.91
C GLU A 76 -3.26 6.25 9.75
N ASP A 77 -1.99 6.45 10.08
CA ASP A 77 -0.94 6.99 9.21
C ASP A 77 -0.01 5.91 8.62
N TRP A 78 -0.28 4.64 8.90
CA TRP A 78 0.51 3.48 8.46
C TRP A 78 0.70 3.42 6.93
N ARG A 79 -0.26 3.94 6.15
CA ARG A 79 -0.12 4.07 4.69
C ARG A 79 1.10 4.89 4.28
N TRP A 80 1.55 5.80 5.13
CA TRP A 80 2.61 6.76 4.81
C TRP A 80 3.91 6.37 5.49
N GLN A 81 3.89 6.14 6.80
CA GLN A 81 5.09 5.78 7.57
C GLN A 81 5.55 4.33 7.38
N THR A 82 4.68 3.45 6.85
CA THR A 82 5.03 2.07 6.51
C THR A 82 4.94 1.81 4.99
N HIS A 83 3.76 1.95 4.37
CA HIS A 83 3.57 1.49 2.99
C HIS A 83 4.27 2.38 1.95
N LEU A 84 4.06 3.70 2.02
CA LEU A 84 4.75 4.61 1.10
C LEU A 84 6.27 4.58 1.31
N ALA A 85 6.70 4.49 2.57
CA ALA A 85 8.11 4.43 2.96
C ALA A 85 8.82 3.15 2.53
N ASN A 86 8.07 2.06 2.33
CA ASN A 86 8.58 0.78 1.83
C ASN A 86 9.33 0.93 0.50
N ILE A 87 8.82 1.76 -0.41
CA ILE A 87 9.35 1.91 -1.76
C ILE A 87 10.78 2.47 -1.73
N PRO A 88 11.04 3.70 -1.24
CA PRO A 88 12.38 4.27 -1.22
C PRO A 88 13.38 3.43 -0.42
N ILE A 89 12.98 2.83 0.69
CA ILE A 89 13.85 1.98 1.50
C ILE A 89 14.19 0.68 0.75
N SER A 90 13.22 0.09 0.05
CA SER A 90 13.47 -1.09 -0.80
C SER A 90 14.46 -0.79 -1.92
N TYR A 91 14.34 0.37 -2.57
CA TYR A 91 15.29 0.79 -3.59
C TYR A 91 16.68 1.04 -3.01
N GLU A 92 16.78 1.69 -1.85
CA GLU A 92 18.05 1.89 -1.16
C GLU A 92 18.75 0.57 -0.87
N TRP A 93 18.04 -0.41 -0.30
CA TRP A 93 18.60 -1.72 -0.01
C TRP A 93 18.98 -2.51 -1.26
N MET A 94 18.15 -2.46 -2.30
CA MET A 94 18.44 -3.13 -3.57
C MET A 94 19.70 -2.55 -4.23
N GLN A 95 19.83 -1.22 -4.28
CA GLN A 95 20.97 -0.54 -4.90
C GLN A 95 22.24 -0.66 -4.05
N GLY A 96 22.10 -0.68 -2.73
CA GLY A 96 23.20 -0.93 -1.79
C GLY A 96 23.64 -2.39 -1.74
N GLY A 97 22.91 -3.33 -2.37
CA GLY A 97 23.19 -4.76 -2.26
C GLY A 97 23.02 -5.30 -0.83
N VAL A 98 22.13 -4.68 -0.05
CA VAL A 98 21.94 -4.98 1.38
C VAL A 98 21.40 -6.39 1.56
N ASN A 99 22.03 -7.16 2.44
CA ASN A 99 21.50 -8.45 2.85
C ASN A 99 20.31 -8.24 3.80
N LEU A 100 19.09 -8.46 3.29
CA LEU A 100 17.84 -8.28 4.04
C LEU A 100 17.72 -9.20 5.29
N THR A 101 18.54 -10.24 5.38
CA THR A 101 18.62 -11.13 6.56
C THR A 101 19.69 -10.73 7.57
N GLY A 102 20.49 -9.70 7.24
CA GLY A 102 21.61 -9.22 8.03
C GLY A 102 21.31 -7.99 8.86
N GLU A 103 22.28 -7.62 9.69
CA GLU A 103 22.22 -6.45 10.57
C GLU A 103 22.29 -5.12 9.79
N GLU A 104 22.69 -5.14 8.52
CA GLU A 104 22.75 -3.97 7.64
C GLU A 104 21.38 -3.27 7.53
N THR A 105 20.27 -3.99 7.70
CA THR A 105 18.90 -3.42 7.71
C THR A 105 18.61 -2.54 8.93
N ARG A 106 19.49 -2.54 9.96
CA ARG A 106 19.36 -1.71 11.16
C ARG A 106 19.78 -0.26 10.97
N GLU A 107 20.34 0.08 9.81
CA GLU A 107 20.68 1.44 9.43
C GLU A 107 20.14 1.74 8.03
N ILE A 108 19.72 2.98 7.82
CA ILE A 108 19.37 3.52 6.51
C ILE A 108 20.02 4.90 6.36
N ALA A 109 20.38 5.26 5.14
CA ALA A 109 20.74 6.62 4.79
C ALA A 109 19.51 7.46 4.39
N PHE A 110 18.39 6.78 4.09
CA PHE A 110 17.20 7.37 3.47
C PHE A 110 17.54 8.17 2.20
N SER A 111 18.39 7.57 1.36
CA SER A 111 18.98 8.19 0.16
C SER A 111 17.95 8.59 -0.88
N TYR A 112 16.80 7.91 -0.90
CA TYR A 112 15.67 8.20 -1.78
C TYR A 112 14.55 8.99 -1.07
N ASN A 113 14.89 9.81 -0.07
CA ASN A 113 13.90 10.63 0.63
C ASN A 113 13.20 11.65 -0.30
N GLU A 114 13.88 12.21 -1.30
CA GLU A 114 13.24 13.14 -2.26
C GLU A 114 12.20 12.40 -3.14
N ASN A 115 12.45 11.14 -3.48
CA ASN A 115 11.48 10.30 -4.19
C ASN A 115 10.22 10.05 -3.34
N PHE A 116 10.39 9.79 -2.04
CA PHE A 116 9.27 9.73 -1.10
C PHE A 116 8.52 11.07 -1.07
N LYS A 117 9.26 12.18 -0.93
CA LYS A 117 8.71 13.52 -0.82
C LYS A 117 7.88 13.88 -2.05
N ASN A 118 8.36 13.55 -3.24
CA ASN A 118 7.70 13.82 -4.52
C ASN A 118 6.26 13.30 -4.54
N ILE A 119 6.07 12.02 -4.24
CA ILE A 119 4.75 11.39 -4.23
C ILE A 119 3.91 11.84 -3.02
N PHE A 120 4.53 12.04 -1.86
CA PHE A 120 3.83 12.52 -0.66
C PHE A 120 3.27 13.94 -0.88
N ASP A 121 4.08 14.85 -1.42
CA ASP A 121 3.65 16.20 -1.79
C ASP A 121 2.55 16.17 -2.85
N LEU A 122 2.63 15.25 -3.83
CA LEU A 122 1.60 15.10 -4.85
C LEU A 122 0.25 14.69 -4.23
N TYR A 123 0.25 13.76 -3.26
CA TYR A 123 -0.93 13.41 -2.49
C TYR A 123 -1.48 14.62 -1.72
N LEU A 124 -0.63 15.31 -0.94
CA LEU A 124 -1.04 16.45 -0.11
C LEU A 124 -1.63 17.61 -0.93
N LYS A 125 -1.00 17.95 -2.07
CA LYS A 125 -1.40 19.11 -2.89
C LYS A 125 -2.68 18.89 -3.67
N ASN A 126 -2.99 17.64 -4.03
CA ASN A 126 -4.10 17.28 -4.91
C ASN A 126 -5.18 16.49 -4.18
N SER A 127 -5.27 16.66 -2.86
CA SER A 127 -6.20 15.96 -1.98
C SER A 127 -7.58 16.62 -1.92
N THR A 128 -8.59 15.86 -1.50
CA THR A 128 -9.94 16.34 -1.13
C THR A 128 -9.94 17.30 0.06
N VAL A 129 -8.87 17.28 0.88
CA VAL A 129 -8.80 17.98 2.16
C VAL A 129 -7.49 18.75 2.28
N ASP A 130 -7.54 19.95 2.86
CA ASP A 130 -6.35 20.75 3.16
C ASP A 130 -5.38 19.99 4.10
N PRO A 131 -4.06 19.97 3.82
CA PRO A 131 -3.06 19.30 4.63
C PRO A 131 -3.13 19.59 6.15
N LYS A 132 -3.59 20.79 6.53
CA LYS A 132 -3.72 21.19 7.94
C LYS A 132 -4.75 20.37 8.72
N LEU A 133 -5.73 19.78 8.04
CA LEU A 133 -6.82 19.01 8.63
C LEU A 133 -6.53 17.50 8.72
N LEU A 134 -5.41 17.04 8.15
CA LEU A 134 -5.13 15.61 8.01
C LEU A 134 -4.88 14.89 9.34
N GLY A 135 -4.47 15.62 10.38
CA GLY A 135 -4.28 15.07 11.73
C GLY A 135 -5.56 14.57 12.40
N SER A 136 -6.75 14.87 11.85
CA SER A 136 -8.03 14.31 12.30
C SER A 136 -8.63 13.29 11.33
N LYS A 137 -8.00 13.04 10.18
CA LYS A 137 -8.53 12.16 9.13
C LYS A 137 -8.09 10.72 9.34
N GLN A 138 -9.04 9.81 9.20
CA GLN A 138 -8.89 8.37 9.33
C GLN A 138 -8.82 7.69 7.98
N VAL A 139 -8.37 6.43 7.94
CA VAL A 139 -8.38 5.64 6.70
C VAL A 139 -9.80 5.54 6.12
N MET A 140 -10.81 5.37 6.98
CA MET A 140 -12.21 5.28 6.57
C MET A 140 -12.75 6.57 5.94
N ASP A 141 -12.23 7.75 6.31
CA ASP A 141 -12.60 9.00 5.63
C ASP A 141 -12.16 8.94 4.16
N SER A 142 -10.96 8.43 3.89
CA SER A 142 -10.44 8.26 2.53
C SER A 142 -11.26 7.26 1.72
N MET A 143 -11.64 6.13 2.33
CA MET A 143 -12.46 5.10 1.67
C MET A 143 -13.85 5.63 1.34
N ALA A 144 -14.46 6.40 2.26
CA ALA A 144 -15.74 7.06 2.01
C ALA A 144 -15.67 8.11 0.90
N GLU A 145 -14.63 8.95 0.87
CA GLU A 145 -14.43 9.93 -0.21
C GLU A 145 -14.30 9.25 -1.58
N PHE A 146 -13.55 8.15 -1.66
CA PHE A 146 -13.39 7.38 -2.89
C PHE A 146 -14.70 6.69 -3.31
N ALA A 147 -15.37 5.99 -2.39
CA ALA A 147 -16.63 5.29 -2.64
C ALA A 147 -17.74 6.22 -3.14
N LEU A 148 -17.81 7.43 -2.58
CA LEU A 148 -18.78 8.46 -2.95
C LEU A 148 -18.38 9.26 -4.21
N GLY A 149 -17.30 8.86 -4.91
CA GLY A 149 -16.85 9.50 -6.14
C GLY A 149 -16.27 10.90 -5.96
N LYS A 150 -15.89 11.29 -4.74
CA LYS A 150 -15.34 12.63 -4.43
C LYS A 150 -13.88 12.77 -4.85
N CYS A 151 -13.20 11.67 -5.11
CA CYS A 151 -11.85 11.65 -5.64
C CYS A 151 -11.66 10.57 -6.69
N ALA A 152 -10.66 10.76 -7.55
CA ALA A 152 -10.32 9.81 -8.60
C ALA A 152 -9.43 8.66 -8.10
N MET A 153 -8.63 8.90 -7.06
CA MET A 153 -7.55 8.02 -6.65
C MET A 153 -7.40 7.94 -5.12
N VAL A 154 -6.94 6.80 -4.61
CA VAL A 154 -6.59 6.63 -3.19
C VAL A 154 -5.47 5.60 -3.04
N GLN A 155 -4.44 5.88 -2.24
CA GLN A 155 -3.45 4.85 -1.92
C GLN A 155 -4.03 3.87 -0.90
N ASN A 156 -4.13 2.59 -1.22
CA ASN A 156 -4.46 1.54 -0.24
C ASN A 156 -4.15 0.15 -0.82
N GLY A 157 -4.37 -0.90 -0.04
CA GLY A 157 -4.26 -2.28 -0.51
C GLY A 157 -5.56 -2.89 -0.96
N ASN A 158 -5.51 -4.14 -1.42
CA ASN A 158 -6.68 -4.87 -1.91
C ASN A 158 -7.78 -5.02 -0.85
N TRP A 159 -7.42 -5.09 0.44
CA TRP A 159 -8.38 -5.09 1.56
C TRP A 159 -9.32 -3.88 1.57
N ALA A 160 -8.93 -2.77 0.95
CA ALA A 160 -9.74 -1.54 0.84
C ALA A 160 -11.07 -1.77 0.14
N TRP A 161 -11.18 -2.78 -0.72
CA TRP A 161 -12.41 -3.05 -1.44
C TRP A 161 -13.58 -3.31 -0.49
N ASN A 162 -13.37 -4.07 0.58
CA ASN A 162 -14.42 -4.35 1.56
C ASN A 162 -14.88 -3.06 2.27
N ASP A 163 -13.95 -2.18 2.62
CA ASP A 163 -14.28 -0.89 3.21
C ASP A 163 -15.08 -0.02 2.23
N ILE A 164 -14.65 0.07 0.97
CA ILE A 164 -15.30 0.86 -0.11
C ILE A 164 -16.69 0.33 -0.42
N LYS A 165 -16.83 -0.99 -0.63
CA LYS A 165 -18.10 -1.67 -0.94
C LYS A 165 -19.11 -1.50 0.19
N GLY A 166 -18.64 -1.46 1.43
CA GLY A 166 -19.45 -1.28 2.64
C GLY A 166 -19.97 0.15 2.86
N ILE A 167 -19.46 1.16 2.15
CA ILE A 167 -19.92 2.55 2.30
C ILE A 167 -21.34 2.71 1.75
N GLU A 168 -22.24 3.23 2.58
CA GLU A 168 -23.58 3.60 2.15
C GLU A 168 -23.51 4.67 1.05
N GLY A 169 -24.15 4.39 -0.09
CA GLY A 169 -24.12 5.27 -1.26
C GLY A 169 -22.87 5.11 -2.13
N ASN A 170 -22.08 4.03 -1.95
CA ASN A 170 -20.98 3.71 -2.86
C ASN A 170 -21.44 3.75 -4.33
N THR A 171 -20.66 4.47 -5.13
CA THR A 171 -20.89 4.70 -6.57
C THR A 171 -19.84 4.00 -7.45
N VAL A 172 -18.78 3.48 -6.85
CA VAL A 172 -17.70 2.78 -7.56
C VAL A 172 -18.13 1.36 -7.84
N LYS A 173 -18.08 0.98 -9.12
CA LYS A 173 -18.42 -0.38 -9.56
C LYS A 173 -17.21 -1.30 -9.49
N GLU A 174 -17.48 -2.60 -9.39
CA GLU A 174 -16.44 -3.65 -9.37
C GLU A 174 -15.56 -3.60 -10.63
N GLU A 175 -16.13 -3.29 -11.80
CA GLU A 175 -15.37 -3.17 -13.05
C GLU A 175 -14.61 -1.85 -13.22
N ASP A 176 -14.84 -0.86 -12.36
CA ASP A 176 -14.25 0.48 -12.44
C ASP A 176 -13.17 0.73 -11.37
N ILE A 177 -12.82 -0.27 -10.56
CA ILE A 177 -11.82 -0.13 -9.49
C ILE A 177 -10.56 -0.92 -9.84
N HIS A 178 -9.44 -0.22 -9.95
CA HIS A 178 -8.17 -0.77 -10.42
C HIS A 178 -6.98 -0.15 -9.69
N PHE A 179 -5.79 -0.71 -9.87
CA PHE A 179 -4.52 -0.24 -9.33
C PHE A 179 -3.61 0.37 -10.39
N LEU A 180 -2.90 1.41 -9.95
CA LEU A 180 -1.60 1.80 -10.49
C LEU A 180 -0.51 1.48 -9.44
N PRO A 181 0.71 1.10 -9.88
CA PRO A 181 1.90 1.20 -9.04
C PRO A 181 2.05 2.60 -8.45
N ILE A 182 2.66 2.68 -7.26
CA ILE A 182 3.06 3.96 -6.68
C ILE A 182 4.41 4.33 -7.30
N TYR A 183 4.38 5.24 -8.28
CA TYR A 183 5.58 5.78 -8.89
C TYR A 183 6.14 6.92 -8.03
N THR A 184 7.45 6.92 -7.83
CA THR A 184 8.14 7.88 -6.94
C THR A 184 9.30 8.61 -7.61
N GLY A 185 9.50 8.39 -8.91
CA GLY A 185 10.58 8.97 -9.71
C GLY A 185 11.84 8.11 -9.67
N MET A 186 11.71 6.81 -9.45
CA MET A 186 12.86 5.90 -9.43
C MET A 186 13.36 5.62 -10.85
N GLU A 187 14.64 5.31 -10.98
CA GLU A 187 15.18 4.81 -12.24
C GLU A 187 14.49 3.49 -12.64
N ALA A 188 14.11 3.40 -13.92
CA ALA A 188 13.43 2.26 -14.52
C ALA A 188 12.06 1.91 -13.87
N GLU A 189 11.38 2.87 -13.25
CA GLU A 189 10.09 2.64 -12.59
C GLU A 189 8.95 2.27 -13.55
N GLU A 190 9.13 2.42 -14.86
CA GLU A 190 8.20 1.93 -15.88
C GLU A 190 8.05 0.40 -15.90
N THR A 191 9.01 -0.32 -15.31
CA THR A 191 8.95 -1.77 -15.09
C THR A 191 8.61 -2.14 -13.65
N GLN A 192 8.27 -1.15 -12.80
CA GLN A 192 7.84 -1.40 -11.42
C GLN A 192 6.37 -1.80 -11.35
N GLY A 193 6.08 -2.91 -10.66
CA GLY A 193 4.73 -3.36 -10.35
C GLY A 193 4.19 -2.82 -9.03
N LEU A 194 3.18 -3.50 -8.49
CA LEU A 194 2.61 -3.16 -7.18
C LEU A 194 3.58 -3.48 -6.06
N CYS A 195 3.30 -2.96 -4.87
CA CYS A 195 3.95 -3.45 -3.65
C CYS A 195 3.20 -4.69 -3.20
N ILE A 196 3.79 -5.88 -3.37
CA ILE A 196 3.16 -7.18 -3.10
C ILE A 196 3.99 -7.96 -2.09
N GLY A 197 3.33 -8.57 -1.11
CA GLY A 197 4.01 -9.35 -0.10
C GLY A 197 3.04 -9.94 0.91
N THR A 198 3.60 -10.26 2.06
CA THR A 198 2.87 -10.80 3.21
C THR A 198 3.55 -10.30 4.47
N GLU A 199 2.78 -9.87 5.45
CA GLU A 199 3.29 -9.54 6.79
C GLU A 199 2.69 -10.43 7.88
N ASN A 200 1.66 -11.22 7.53
CA ASN A 200 0.88 -11.96 8.49
C ASN A 200 1.09 -13.47 8.37
N PHE A 201 1.48 -14.08 9.49
CA PHE A 201 1.86 -15.49 9.56
C PHE A 201 1.07 -16.23 10.63
N PHE A 202 0.61 -17.43 10.31
CA PHE A 202 0.20 -18.38 11.34
C PHE A 202 1.43 -19.01 11.98
N CYS A 203 1.51 -18.87 13.31
CA CYS A 203 2.58 -19.44 14.13
C CYS A 203 1.97 -20.34 15.20
N ILE A 204 2.62 -21.48 15.47
CA ILE A 204 2.24 -22.36 16.58
C ILE A 204 3.07 -21.98 17.81
N ASN A 205 2.40 -21.60 18.88
CA ASN A 205 3.06 -21.18 20.12
C ASN A 205 3.78 -22.35 20.79
N ALA A 206 5.11 -22.32 20.82
CA ALA A 206 5.94 -23.34 21.45
C ALA A 206 5.71 -23.51 22.97
N LYS A 207 5.01 -22.58 23.62
CA LYS A 207 4.63 -22.65 25.04
C LYS A 207 3.28 -23.34 25.28
N ALA A 208 2.51 -23.63 24.23
CA ALA A 208 1.25 -24.36 24.34
C ALA A 208 1.49 -25.86 24.60
N SER A 209 0.47 -26.57 25.07
CA SER A 209 0.56 -28.03 25.26
C SER A 209 0.79 -28.76 23.93
N GLU A 210 1.40 -29.95 23.94
CA GLU A 210 1.62 -30.73 22.72
C GLU A 210 0.29 -31.02 21.98
N ASP A 211 -0.77 -31.29 22.74
CA ASP A 211 -2.12 -31.51 22.19
C ASP A 211 -2.67 -30.24 21.51
N ASP A 212 -2.46 -29.07 22.10
CA ASP A 212 -2.91 -27.80 21.50
C ASP A 212 -2.09 -27.44 20.26
N GLN A 213 -0.78 -27.69 20.29
CA GLN A 213 0.08 -27.49 19.11
C GLN A 213 -0.37 -28.38 17.95
N LYS A 214 -0.71 -29.64 18.23
CA LYS A 214 -1.23 -30.57 17.22
C LYS A 214 -2.59 -30.09 16.69
N ARG A 215 -3.51 -29.69 17.56
CA ARG A 215 -4.83 -29.17 17.15
C ARG A 215 -4.71 -27.89 16.31
N ALA A 216 -3.78 -27.01 16.65
CA ALA A 216 -3.50 -25.81 15.86
C ALA A 216 -2.97 -26.17 14.46
N ALA A 217 -2.03 -27.12 14.37
CA ALA A 217 -1.54 -27.61 13.08
C ALA A 217 -2.65 -28.25 12.24
N ASP A 218 -3.48 -29.10 12.85
CA ASP A 218 -4.61 -29.76 12.18
C ASP A 218 -5.64 -28.74 11.68
N PHE A 219 -5.93 -27.69 12.47
CA PHE A 219 -6.82 -26.61 12.08
C PHE A 219 -6.28 -25.81 10.89
N ILE A 220 -5.01 -25.42 10.94
CA ILE A 220 -4.36 -24.66 9.86
C ILE A 220 -4.36 -25.49 8.56
N TYR A 221 -4.00 -26.77 8.64
CA TYR A 221 -4.03 -27.65 7.49
C TYR A 221 -5.46 -27.78 6.93
N TRP A 222 -6.46 -28.04 7.79
CA TRP A 222 -7.86 -28.09 7.40
C TRP A 222 -8.33 -26.80 6.71
N LEU A 223 -7.94 -25.63 7.23
CA LEU A 223 -8.34 -24.34 6.70
C LEU A 223 -7.84 -24.13 5.25
N PHE A 224 -6.61 -24.55 4.95
CA PHE A 224 -6.02 -24.33 3.62
C PHE A 224 -6.10 -25.53 2.68
N SER A 225 -6.57 -26.70 3.13
CA SER A 225 -6.62 -27.91 2.29
C SER A 225 -8.01 -28.53 2.13
N SER A 226 -9.00 -28.15 2.95
CA SER A 226 -10.36 -28.71 2.86
C SER A 226 -11.26 -27.85 1.97
N GLU A 227 -12.27 -28.44 1.33
CA GLU A 227 -13.23 -27.69 0.51
C GLU A 227 -13.91 -26.56 1.29
N THR A 228 -14.33 -26.82 2.54
CA THR A 228 -14.95 -25.80 3.39
C THR A 228 -13.96 -24.72 3.81
N GLY A 229 -12.75 -25.12 4.22
CA GLY A 229 -11.70 -24.18 4.63
C GLY A 229 -11.31 -23.25 3.48
N LYS A 230 -11.06 -23.81 2.29
CA LYS A 230 -10.69 -23.04 1.10
C LYS A 230 -11.75 -21.99 0.74
N LYS A 231 -13.04 -22.35 0.79
CA LYS A 231 -14.14 -21.39 0.59
C LYS A 231 -14.17 -20.28 1.62
N LEU A 232 -13.95 -20.59 2.91
CA LEU A 232 -13.87 -19.55 3.94
C LEU A 232 -12.69 -18.60 3.66
N VAL A 233 -11.54 -19.13 3.27
CA VAL A 233 -10.35 -18.35 2.94
C VAL A 233 -10.60 -17.42 1.75
N THR A 234 -11.24 -17.90 0.68
CA THR A 234 -11.41 -17.13 -0.56
C THR A 234 -12.65 -16.24 -0.57
N GLU A 235 -13.79 -16.72 -0.09
CA GLU A 235 -15.09 -16.04 -0.22
C GLU A 235 -15.41 -15.15 0.98
N GLU A 236 -15.08 -15.58 2.21
CA GLU A 236 -15.43 -14.85 3.44
C GLU A 236 -14.29 -13.96 3.92
N LEU A 237 -13.06 -14.48 3.91
CA LEU A 237 -11.87 -13.75 4.35
C LEU A 237 -11.24 -12.91 3.24
N GLY A 238 -11.48 -13.25 1.96
CA GLY A 238 -10.93 -12.54 0.82
C GLY A 238 -9.42 -12.68 0.65
N PHE A 239 -8.82 -13.78 1.15
CA PHE A 239 -7.37 -13.96 1.13
C PHE A 239 -6.88 -14.57 -0.19
N ILE A 240 -5.81 -14.00 -0.76
CA ILE A 240 -5.02 -14.65 -1.81
C ILE A 240 -4.07 -15.64 -1.12
N ALA A 241 -4.48 -16.90 -1.02
CA ALA A 241 -3.73 -17.92 -0.29
C ALA A 241 -2.44 -18.33 -1.06
N PRO A 242 -1.23 -18.28 -0.45
CA PRO A 242 0.03 -18.65 -1.10
C PRO A 242 0.31 -20.15 -1.12
N PHE A 243 -0.71 -20.99 -1.32
CA PHE A 243 -0.60 -22.45 -1.24
C PHE A 243 -1.02 -23.12 -2.54
N ASP A 244 -0.30 -24.18 -2.91
CA ASP A 244 -0.57 -25.01 -4.09
C ASP A 244 -1.85 -25.86 -3.97
N THR A 245 -2.50 -25.82 -2.81
CA THR A 245 -3.79 -26.46 -2.53
C THR A 245 -4.98 -25.71 -3.13
N PHE A 246 -4.78 -24.47 -3.58
CA PHE A 246 -5.77 -23.64 -4.26
C PHE A 246 -5.50 -23.67 -5.77
N SER A 247 -6.52 -24.01 -6.56
CA SER A 247 -6.45 -23.87 -8.02
C SER A 247 -6.67 -22.42 -8.45
N ALA A 248 -6.38 -22.11 -9.72
CA ALA A 248 -6.49 -20.75 -10.27
C ALA A 248 -7.92 -20.18 -10.26
N ASP A 249 -8.95 -21.02 -10.10
CA ASP A 249 -10.35 -20.64 -9.92
C ASP A 249 -10.77 -20.53 -8.43
N GLU A 250 -9.88 -20.91 -7.50
CA GLU A 250 -10.08 -20.79 -6.05
C GLU A 250 -9.36 -19.55 -5.51
N HIS A 251 -9.71 -18.38 -6.06
CA HIS A 251 -9.23 -17.07 -5.60
C HIS A 251 -10.41 -16.15 -5.22
N PRO A 252 -10.18 -15.12 -4.38
CA PRO A 252 -11.23 -14.18 -4.01
C PRO A 252 -11.89 -13.53 -5.22
N ASN A 253 -13.23 -13.42 -5.21
CA ASN A 253 -13.98 -12.64 -6.20
C ASN A 253 -13.99 -11.13 -5.84
N ASP A 254 -12.86 -10.66 -5.31
CA ASP A 254 -12.58 -9.26 -5.00
C ASP A 254 -11.82 -8.67 -6.19
N PRO A 255 -12.30 -7.57 -6.81
CA PRO A 255 -11.69 -7.01 -8.01
C PRO A 255 -10.23 -6.60 -7.76
N LEU A 256 -9.91 -6.04 -6.59
CA LEU A 256 -8.56 -5.63 -6.25
C LEU A 256 -7.67 -6.84 -5.93
N ALA A 257 -8.20 -7.89 -5.31
CA ALA A 257 -7.44 -9.13 -5.11
C ALA A 257 -7.10 -9.80 -6.45
N GLY A 258 -8.05 -9.80 -7.40
CA GLY A 258 -7.83 -10.26 -8.77
C GLY A 258 -6.74 -9.45 -9.49
N GLU A 259 -6.71 -8.13 -9.28
CA GLU A 259 -5.63 -7.29 -9.80
C GLU A 259 -4.26 -7.60 -9.19
N VAL A 260 -4.18 -7.83 -7.87
CA VAL A 260 -2.93 -8.22 -7.22
C VAL A 260 -2.39 -9.51 -7.82
N ALA A 261 -3.26 -10.52 -8.01
CA ALA A 261 -2.87 -11.76 -8.68
C ALA A 261 -2.39 -11.52 -10.13
N ALA A 262 -3.11 -10.70 -10.91
CA ALA A 262 -2.71 -10.35 -12.27
C ALA A 262 -1.36 -9.61 -12.32
N TRP A 263 -1.07 -8.73 -11.34
CA TRP A 263 0.22 -8.04 -11.23
C TRP A 263 1.36 -8.97 -10.79
N MET A 264 1.08 -10.00 -10.00
CA MET A 264 2.07 -11.03 -9.66
C MET A 264 2.55 -11.80 -10.89
N ASP A 265 1.62 -12.13 -11.79
CA ASP A 265 1.88 -12.94 -12.98
C ASP A 265 2.33 -12.12 -14.20
N LYS A 266 2.40 -10.79 -14.07
CA LYS A 266 2.67 -9.89 -15.19
C LYS A 266 4.13 -9.94 -15.62
N GLU A 267 4.38 -10.52 -16.79
CA GLU A 267 5.70 -10.62 -17.40
C GLU A 267 6.35 -9.23 -17.58
N GLY A 268 7.66 -9.15 -17.31
CA GLY A 268 8.44 -7.92 -17.48
C GLY A 268 8.24 -6.86 -16.39
N MET A 269 7.36 -7.12 -15.40
CA MET A 269 7.16 -6.23 -14.25
C MET A 269 7.87 -6.78 -13.01
N ARG A 270 8.45 -5.87 -12.23
CA ARG A 270 9.08 -6.17 -10.94
C ARG A 270 8.23 -5.57 -9.82
N ASN A 271 7.48 -6.42 -9.12
CA ASN A 271 6.77 -6.02 -7.91
C ASN A 271 7.75 -5.68 -6.78
N ILE A 272 7.36 -4.76 -5.90
CA ILE A 272 8.15 -4.35 -4.73
C ILE A 272 7.73 -5.19 -3.53
N GLY A 273 8.66 -5.92 -2.92
CA GLY A 273 8.40 -6.70 -1.72
C GLY A 273 8.03 -5.83 -0.51
N TRP A 274 7.28 -6.38 0.43
CA TRP A 274 6.93 -5.74 1.71
C TRP A 274 8.10 -5.77 2.71
N ASN A 275 9.16 -5.04 2.37
CA ASN A 275 10.39 -4.92 3.15
C ASN A 275 10.17 -4.13 4.46
N PHE A 276 9.03 -3.47 4.61
CA PHE A 276 8.64 -2.81 5.85
C PHE A 276 8.45 -3.74 7.06
N THR A 277 8.39 -5.06 6.82
CA THR A 277 8.51 -6.08 7.88
C THR A 277 9.87 -6.03 8.60
N LEU A 278 10.86 -5.36 8.01
CA LEU A 278 12.20 -5.14 8.56
C LEU A 278 12.36 -3.73 9.16
N PHE A 279 11.34 -2.88 9.12
CA PHE A 279 11.40 -1.55 9.74
C PHE A 279 11.52 -1.70 11.26
N PRO A 280 12.04 -0.67 11.96
CA PRO A 280 11.98 -0.66 13.41
C PRO A 280 10.52 -0.68 13.92
N GLY A 281 10.36 -1.00 15.20
CA GLY A 281 9.06 -1.23 15.82
C GLY A 281 8.14 -0.01 15.87
N GLN A 282 6.98 -0.16 16.51
CA GLN A 282 5.90 0.84 16.52
C GLN A 282 6.36 2.24 16.96
N THR A 283 7.31 2.35 17.88
CA THR A 283 7.85 3.65 18.33
C THR A 283 8.44 4.46 17.18
N PHE A 284 9.23 3.84 16.29
CA PHE A 284 9.75 4.51 15.10
C PHE A 284 8.63 4.95 14.17
N LYS A 285 7.67 4.04 13.94
CA LYS A 285 6.51 4.27 13.09
C LYS A 285 5.68 5.47 13.56
N ASP A 286 5.43 5.57 14.87
CA ASP A 286 4.71 6.69 15.49
C ASP A 286 5.48 8.01 15.36
N HIS A 287 6.80 7.99 15.57
CA HIS A 287 7.64 9.19 15.43
C HIS A 287 7.70 9.67 13.97
N PHE A 288 7.86 8.75 13.01
CA PHE A 288 7.91 9.10 11.60
C PHE A 288 6.55 9.63 11.10
N GLY A 289 5.44 8.96 11.47
CA GLY A 289 4.09 9.44 11.18
C GLY A 289 3.82 10.83 11.75
N SER A 290 4.25 11.10 12.99
CA SER A 290 4.17 12.42 13.61
C SER A 290 4.99 13.47 12.84
N ALA A 291 6.21 13.15 12.40
CA ALA A 291 7.04 14.05 11.60
C ALA A 291 6.39 14.37 10.24
N LEU A 292 5.81 13.37 9.57
CA LEU A 292 5.05 13.56 8.32
C LEU A 292 3.84 14.49 8.52
N LEU A 293 3.10 14.34 9.61
CA LEU A 293 2.00 15.26 9.95
C LEU A 293 2.51 16.69 10.19
N GLN A 294 3.59 16.86 10.96
CA GLN A 294 4.15 18.20 11.19
C GLN A 294 4.61 18.85 9.88
N TYR A 295 5.24 18.08 8.98
CA TYR A 295 5.60 18.55 7.64
C TYR A 295 4.37 18.94 6.82
N ALA A 296 3.35 18.09 6.75
CA ALA A 296 2.10 18.38 6.04
C ALA A 296 1.41 19.66 6.55
N GLN A 297 1.54 19.96 7.83
CA GLN A 297 0.99 21.17 8.46
C GLN A 297 1.88 22.41 8.30
N GLY A 298 3.09 22.27 7.75
CA GLY A 298 4.08 23.34 7.60
C GLY A 298 4.84 23.70 8.89
N ASN A 299 4.81 22.82 9.89
CA ASN A 299 5.47 23.01 11.19
C ASN A 299 6.86 22.37 11.27
N MET A 300 7.25 21.56 10.28
CA MET A 300 8.55 20.92 10.19
C MET A 300 9.05 20.97 8.74
N SER A 301 10.33 21.26 8.54
CA SER A 301 10.96 21.19 7.22
C SER A 301 11.19 19.74 6.78
N TRP A 302 11.31 19.50 5.47
CA TRP A 302 11.59 18.16 4.97
C TRP A 302 12.93 17.62 5.50
N ASP A 303 13.98 18.45 5.52
CA ASP A 303 15.30 18.07 6.04
C ASP A 303 15.25 17.58 7.50
N GLU A 304 14.40 18.21 8.33
CA GLU A 304 14.17 17.77 9.71
C GLU A 304 13.44 16.42 9.78
N VAL A 305 12.50 16.15 8.87
CA VAL A 305 11.86 14.83 8.75
C VAL A 305 12.93 13.78 8.42
N VAL A 306 13.76 14.03 7.41
CA VAL A 306 14.82 13.10 6.98
C VAL A 306 15.80 12.81 8.10
N ALA A 307 16.32 13.85 8.76
CA ALA A 307 17.26 13.69 9.86
C ALA A 307 16.67 12.87 11.01
N ARG A 308 15.42 13.17 11.41
CA ARG A 308 14.72 12.42 12.47
C ARG A 308 14.49 10.96 12.08
N THR A 309 14.09 10.69 10.84
CA THR A 309 13.86 9.33 10.36
C THR A 309 15.15 8.50 10.42
N VAL A 310 16.28 9.04 9.94
CA VAL A 310 17.57 8.33 9.96
C VAL A 310 18.07 8.09 11.39
N ASP A 311 18.03 9.12 12.24
CA ASP A 311 18.48 9.01 13.63
C ASP A 311 17.62 8.03 14.43
N ASP A 312 16.30 8.15 14.33
CA ASP A 312 15.38 7.30 15.09
C ASP A 312 15.38 5.86 14.56
N TRP A 313 15.57 5.64 13.25
CA TRP A 313 15.74 4.30 12.71
C TRP A 313 16.89 3.56 13.41
N LYS A 314 18.04 4.21 13.54
CA LYS A 314 19.23 3.64 14.19
C LYS A 314 18.96 3.35 15.67
N VAL A 315 18.30 4.26 16.37
CA VAL A 315 17.96 4.09 17.79
C VAL A 315 16.99 2.94 17.99
N GLN A 316 15.88 2.91 17.25
CA GLN A 316 14.84 1.90 17.44
C GLN A 316 15.28 0.51 16.94
N SER A 317 16.16 0.45 15.94
CA SER A 317 16.74 -0.81 15.44
C SER A 317 17.68 -1.49 16.42
N ALA A 318 18.25 -0.77 17.40
CA ALA A 318 19.12 -1.34 18.41
C ALA A 318 18.41 -2.35 19.35
N SER A 319 17.07 -2.30 19.40
CA SER A 319 16.24 -3.21 20.20
C SER A 319 15.73 -4.45 19.43
N ARG A 320 16.05 -4.57 18.14
CA ARG A 320 15.62 -5.66 17.24
C ARG A 320 16.69 -6.73 17.12
#